data_AF-A0A551Z092-F1
#
_entry.id   AF-A0A551Z092-F1
#
_cell.length_a   1.000
_cell.length_b   1.000
_cell.length_c   1.000
_cell.angle_alpha   90.00
_cell.angle_beta   90.00
_cell.angle_gamma   90.00
#
_symmetry.space_group_name_H-M   'P 1'
#
loop_
_entity.id
_entity.type
_entity.pdbx_description
1 polymer ?
#
loop_
_entity_poly.entity_id
_entity_poly.type
_entity_poly.pdbx_seq_one_letter_code
_entity_poly.pdbx_strand_id
1 'polypeptide(L)'
;MSLTYRCQLQNRWITLTQEMADSGEAKVWHTNFNGYLAKIYHNPHNERVDKLQLMVRNRPSDPNANLNHISFAWPYSILEDNQGKVVGFLMPEVVGSETLLKLCTPKLRKQYKLETNWYFLHVVARNIAAIIQAIHLKGYVLGDIKLENILVNNRALPTIIDTDSFQVSDPDSSKIYRCLVGSEGFTPAELIGVNIADVDQTEVHDRFRLGVVIYYLLFSGPPFRGLWQGGGDSLEQSELIRRGLWPFSGDKLLVPSNTTIPLNILHPDLHALFLRCFNEGHKFPQRRPTAKEWRGTLEAALNEVIRCGKIDNHYYNHSYGKCYWCERFSDLNFDIFPGKSIATVTPTPSPKVAPPPPSSPPPPPAKLTIFTENLPKGITLEMVGLPAGQFLMGSPDSDPDAYQSQKPPHQVQVNSFAIGKYPVTQAQYQAVMGTNPSRFKNWFKNNPQNPVENVSWNDAQAFCQKLSQITGKTYRLPTEAEWEYACRAGTTTRFYFGDDANQLGDYAWYKGNSQDKTHPVGQKKPNGWGIYDMIGNVWEWCEDNWHDNYIGAPKDGSAWLIRDNDYQIVRGGSWCYNPAYCRSAYRFDFGYRRDFSNDYYGFRVVCGAGRTL
;
A
#
# COMPACT_ATOMS: atom_id res chain seq x y z
N MET A 1 -18.31 -19.31 -31.32
CA MET A 1 -19.79 -19.33 -31.16
C MET A 1 -20.15 -18.24 -30.17
N SER A 2 -21.12 -17.38 -30.49
CA SER A 2 -21.64 -16.39 -29.54
C SER A 2 -22.45 -17.11 -28.46
N LEU A 3 -22.02 -16.97 -27.19
CA LEU A 3 -22.76 -17.52 -26.06
C LEU A 3 -24.03 -16.68 -25.85
N THR A 4 -25.18 -17.33 -25.92
CA THR A 4 -26.50 -16.69 -25.80
C THR A 4 -27.32 -17.37 -24.72
N TYR A 5 -28.05 -16.56 -23.94
CA TYR A 5 -28.86 -17.01 -22.81
C TYR A 5 -30.21 -16.30 -22.78
N ARG A 6 -31.25 -16.98 -22.31
CA ARG A 6 -32.58 -16.41 -22.15
C ARG A 6 -32.67 -15.65 -20.83
N CYS A 7 -32.91 -14.34 -20.91
CA CYS A 7 -33.29 -13.50 -19.78
C CYS A 7 -34.75 -13.77 -19.44
N GLN A 8 -35.00 -14.40 -18.29
CA GLN A 8 -36.31 -14.88 -17.89
C GLN A 8 -37.34 -13.73 -17.72
N LEU A 9 -36.97 -12.64 -17.04
CA LEU A 9 -37.90 -11.56 -16.70
C LEU A 9 -38.35 -10.75 -17.92
N GLN A 10 -37.48 -10.61 -18.92
CA GLN A 10 -37.77 -9.89 -20.17
C GLN A 10 -38.17 -10.82 -21.31
N ASN A 11 -38.17 -12.13 -21.07
CA ASN A 11 -38.37 -13.19 -22.06
C ASN A 11 -37.63 -12.95 -23.38
N ARG A 12 -36.35 -12.57 -23.30
CA ARG A 12 -35.52 -12.22 -24.46
C ARG A 12 -34.17 -12.91 -24.40
N TRP A 13 -33.58 -13.19 -25.57
CA TRP A 13 -32.21 -13.71 -25.66
C TRP A 13 -31.20 -12.58 -25.53
N ILE A 14 -30.19 -12.78 -24.71
CA ILE A 14 -29.04 -11.90 -24.57
C ILE A 14 -27.78 -12.60 -25.09
N THR A 15 -26.83 -11.82 -25.56
CA THR A 15 -25.54 -12.29 -26.06
C THR A 15 -24.43 -11.76 -25.18
N LEU A 16 -23.51 -12.64 -24.76
CA LEU A 16 -22.29 -12.25 -24.07
C LEU A 16 -21.30 -11.64 -25.08
N THR A 17 -20.72 -10.48 -24.75
CA THR A 17 -19.86 -9.74 -25.67
C THR A 17 -18.40 -9.78 -25.26
N GLN A 18 -18.08 -9.37 -24.02
CA GLN A 18 -16.71 -9.27 -23.52
C GLN A 18 -16.62 -9.83 -22.10
N GLU A 19 -15.65 -10.69 -21.85
CA GLU A 19 -15.34 -11.18 -20.50
C GLU A 19 -14.68 -10.05 -19.69
N MET A 20 -15.20 -9.78 -18.49
CA MET A 20 -14.67 -8.77 -17.57
C MET A 20 -13.79 -9.37 -16.49
N ALA A 21 -14.19 -10.53 -15.96
CA ALA A 21 -13.51 -11.19 -14.85
C ALA A 21 -13.83 -12.69 -14.85
N ASP A 22 -12.84 -13.48 -14.43
CA ASP A 22 -12.98 -14.90 -14.17
C ASP A 22 -12.54 -15.17 -12.73
N SER A 23 -13.42 -15.78 -11.95
CA SER A 23 -13.18 -16.15 -10.55
C SER A 23 -13.36 -17.66 -10.40
N GLY A 24 -12.99 -18.21 -9.24
CA GLY A 24 -13.21 -19.64 -8.97
C GLY A 24 -14.68 -20.06 -8.99
N GLU A 25 -15.62 -19.12 -8.88
CA GLU A 25 -17.06 -19.41 -8.79
C GLU A 25 -17.83 -19.14 -10.11
N ALA A 26 -17.48 -18.06 -10.80
CA ALA A 26 -18.21 -17.58 -11.97
C ALA A 26 -17.35 -16.67 -12.85
N LYS A 27 -17.81 -16.48 -14.10
CA LYS A 27 -17.33 -15.43 -15.01
C LYS A 27 -18.33 -14.29 -15.10
N VAL A 28 -17.83 -13.05 -15.17
CA VAL A 28 -18.64 -11.85 -15.37
C VAL A 28 -18.41 -11.31 -16.78
N TRP A 29 -19.49 -10.97 -17.47
CA TRP A 29 -19.49 -10.58 -18.88
C TRP A 29 -20.29 -9.30 -19.12
N HIS A 30 -19.80 -8.47 -20.03
CA HIS A 30 -20.64 -7.48 -20.72
C HIS A 30 -21.66 -8.21 -21.61
N THR A 31 -22.81 -7.55 -21.81
CA THR A 31 -23.90 -8.10 -22.60
C THR A 31 -24.38 -7.10 -23.66
N ASN A 32 -25.13 -7.58 -24.64
CA ASN A 32 -25.90 -6.71 -25.54
C ASN A 32 -27.15 -6.08 -24.88
N PHE A 33 -27.37 -6.32 -23.57
CA PHE A 33 -28.40 -5.65 -22.80
C PHE A 33 -27.79 -4.47 -22.04
N ASN A 34 -27.85 -3.29 -22.65
CA ASN A 34 -27.23 -2.07 -22.12
C ASN A 34 -27.59 -1.83 -20.65
N GLY A 35 -26.58 -1.53 -19.84
CA GLY A 35 -26.72 -1.28 -18.40
C GLY A 35 -26.74 -2.54 -17.54
N TYR A 36 -26.54 -3.73 -18.13
CA TYR A 36 -26.50 -4.99 -17.39
C TYR A 36 -25.29 -5.86 -17.74
N LEU A 37 -24.72 -6.46 -16.69
CA LEU A 37 -23.69 -7.48 -16.75
C LEU A 37 -24.32 -8.86 -16.51
N ALA A 38 -23.72 -9.90 -17.08
CA ALA A 38 -24.09 -11.29 -16.80
C ALA A 38 -23.02 -11.97 -15.94
N LYS A 39 -23.42 -12.57 -14.82
CA LYS A 39 -22.57 -13.48 -14.02
C LYS A 39 -22.99 -14.92 -14.34
N ILE A 40 -22.09 -15.70 -14.93
CA ILE A 40 -22.31 -17.08 -15.38
C ILE A 40 -21.48 -18.03 -14.50
N TYR A 41 -22.14 -18.94 -13.80
CA TYR A 41 -21.46 -19.86 -12.89
C TYR A 41 -20.76 -20.98 -13.63
N HIS A 42 -19.61 -21.41 -13.11
CA HIS A 42 -18.91 -22.59 -13.62
C HIS A 42 -19.70 -23.88 -13.34
N ASN A 43 -20.31 -23.98 -12.17
CA ASN A 43 -21.09 -25.15 -11.75
C ASN A 43 -22.37 -24.75 -10.97
N PRO A 44 -23.48 -24.44 -11.66
CA PRO A 44 -24.74 -24.12 -11.01
C PRO A 44 -25.38 -25.38 -10.40
N HIS A 45 -25.67 -25.35 -9.09
CA HIS A 45 -26.38 -26.40 -8.35
C HIS A 45 -27.77 -25.91 -7.89
N ASN A 46 -28.68 -26.85 -7.61
CA ASN A 46 -30.12 -26.57 -7.38
C ASN A 46 -30.37 -25.52 -6.29
N GLU A 47 -29.72 -25.66 -5.12
CA GLU A 47 -29.91 -24.70 -4.02
C GLU A 47 -29.54 -23.25 -4.39
N ARG A 48 -28.51 -23.08 -5.23
CA ARG A 48 -28.11 -21.75 -5.72
C ARG A 48 -29.12 -21.20 -6.72
N VAL A 49 -29.68 -22.05 -7.56
CA VAL A 49 -30.78 -21.66 -8.47
C VAL A 49 -31.98 -21.20 -7.67
N ASP A 50 -32.39 -21.95 -6.64
CA ASP A 50 -33.50 -21.56 -5.77
C ASP A 50 -33.22 -20.22 -5.06
N LYS A 51 -31.98 -20.02 -4.57
CA LYS A 51 -31.54 -18.76 -3.97
C LYS A 51 -31.69 -17.59 -4.94
N LEU A 52 -31.24 -17.74 -6.18
CA LEU A 52 -31.32 -16.68 -7.20
C LEU A 52 -32.77 -16.35 -7.56
N GLN A 53 -33.62 -17.36 -7.68
CA GLN A 53 -35.07 -17.17 -7.87
C GLN A 53 -35.68 -16.36 -6.72
N LEU A 54 -35.32 -16.70 -5.47
CA LEU A 54 -35.73 -15.93 -4.31
C LEU A 54 -35.20 -14.49 -4.35
N MET A 55 -33.92 -14.29 -4.68
CA MET A 55 -33.32 -12.95 -4.74
C MET A 55 -33.99 -12.07 -5.80
N VAL A 56 -34.29 -12.60 -6.99
CA VAL A 56 -34.97 -11.85 -8.05
C VAL A 56 -36.41 -11.50 -7.64
N ARG A 57 -37.17 -12.46 -7.07
CA ARG A 57 -38.57 -12.21 -6.69
C ARG A 57 -38.72 -11.32 -5.46
N ASN A 58 -37.74 -11.33 -4.54
CA ASN A 58 -37.85 -10.70 -3.23
C ASN A 58 -36.79 -9.62 -2.99
N ARG A 59 -36.66 -8.69 -3.92
CA ARG A 59 -35.65 -7.61 -3.89
C ARG A 59 -35.80 -6.69 -2.66
N PRO A 60 -34.71 -6.25 -2.02
CA PRO A 60 -34.74 -5.16 -1.04
C PRO A 60 -35.01 -3.81 -1.69
N SER A 61 -35.61 -2.88 -0.94
CA SER A 61 -35.82 -1.50 -1.39
C SER A 61 -34.49 -0.77 -1.51
N ASP A 62 -34.26 -0.09 -2.65
CA ASP A 62 -33.06 0.70 -2.86
C ASP A 62 -33.19 2.08 -2.16
N PRO A 63 -32.35 2.38 -1.16
CA PRO A 63 -32.47 3.62 -0.38
C PRO A 63 -32.09 4.89 -1.15
N ASN A 64 -31.41 4.77 -2.30
CA ASN A 64 -30.96 5.91 -3.11
C ASN A 64 -31.57 5.93 -4.51
N ALA A 65 -32.65 5.16 -4.75
CA ALA A 65 -33.34 5.14 -6.04
C ALA A 65 -33.80 6.54 -6.50
N ASN A 66 -34.23 7.38 -5.56
CA ASN A 66 -34.62 8.78 -5.81
C ASN A 66 -33.46 9.67 -6.30
N LEU A 67 -32.21 9.27 -6.07
CA LEU A 67 -31.01 9.97 -6.53
C LEU A 67 -30.49 9.45 -7.89
N ASN A 68 -31.27 8.60 -8.56
CA ASN A 68 -30.90 7.90 -9.77
C ASN A 68 -29.55 7.19 -9.62
N HIS A 69 -29.45 6.39 -8.56
CA HIS A 69 -28.24 5.64 -8.19
C HIS A 69 -28.62 4.21 -7.83
N ILE A 70 -27.72 3.27 -8.13
CA ILE A 70 -27.89 1.86 -7.80
C ILE A 70 -27.12 1.61 -6.50
N SER A 71 -27.81 1.41 -5.38
CA SER A 71 -27.13 1.16 -4.10
C SER A 71 -26.54 -0.25 -3.97
N PHE A 72 -27.06 -1.20 -4.72
CA PHE A 72 -26.54 -2.56 -4.73
C PHE A 72 -26.85 -3.24 -6.06
N ALA A 73 -25.85 -3.90 -6.64
CA ALA A 73 -25.96 -4.64 -7.89
C ALA A 73 -26.67 -5.99 -7.64
N TRP A 74 -27.96 -5.91 -7.29
CA TRP A 74 -28.81 -7.08 -7.01
C TRP A 74 -29.10 -7.88 -8.29
N PRO A 75 -29.29 -9.21 -8.19
CA PRO A 75 -29.84 -10.00 -9.28
C PRO A 75 -31.12 -9.38 -9.85
N TYR A 76 -31.10 -9.08 -11.14
CA TYR A 76 -32.20 -8.49 -11.89
C TYR A 76 -33.06 -9.55 -12.57
N SER A 77 -32.43 -10.52 -13.23
CA SER A 77 -33.12 -11.62 -13.91
C SER A 77 -32.23 -12.85 -13.95
N ILE A 78 -32.85 -14.01 -13.95
CA ILE A 78 -32.18 -15.28 -14.17
C ILE A 78 -31.83 -15.43 -15.65
N LEU A 79 -30.72 -16.13 -15.91
CA LEU A 79 -30.26 -16.54 -17.22
C LEU A 79 -30.35 -18.05 -17.38
N GLU A 80 -30.99 -18.47 -18.47
CA GLU A 80 -31.14 -19.87 -18.85
C GLU A 80 -30.44 -20.15 -20.18
N ASP A 81 -29.92 -21.36 -20.33
CA ASP A 81 -29.40 -21.84 -21.62
C ASP A 81 -30.53 -22.27 -22.59
N ASN A 82 -30.14 -22.82 -23.74
CA ASN A 82 -31.06 -23.33 -24.76
C ASN A 82 -31.90 -24.55 -24.34
N GLN A 83 -31.55 -25.20 -23.22
CA GLN A 83 -32.30 -26.30 -22.64
C GLN A 83 -33.21 -25.84 -21.49
N GLY A 84 -33.22 -24.53 -21.18
CA GLY A 84 -33.96 -23.97 -20.06
C GLY A 84 -33.27 -24.19 -18.70
N LYS A 85 -32.01 -24.63 -18.68
CA LYS A 85 -31.25 -24.79 -17.45
C LYS A 85 -30.72 -23.43 -16.98
N VAL A 86 -30.91 -23.12 -15.71
CA VAL A 86 -30.38 -21.90 -15.10
C VAL A 86 -28.85 -21.98 -15.00
N VAL A 87 -28.17 -20.97 -15.54
CA VAL A 87 -26.71 -20.90 -15.60
C VAL A 87 -26.12 -19.70 -14.84
N GLY A 88 -26.95 -18.71 -14.50
CA GLY A 88 -26.47 -17.45 -13.95
C GLY A 88 -27.56 -16.40 -13.86
N PHE A 89 -27.16 -15.14 -13.78
CA PHE A 89 -28.08 -14.01 -13.65
C PHE A 89 -27.53 -12.73 -14.29
N LEU A 90 -28.44 -11.80 -14.57
CA LEU A 90 -28.15 -10.41 -14.93
C LEU A 90 -28.13 -9.54 -13.69
N MET A 91 -27.22 -8.57 -13.64
CA MET A 91 -27.16 -7.53 -12.61
C MET A 91 -26.87 -6.17 -13.24
N PRO A 92 -27.30 -5.06 -12.61
CA PRO A 92 -26.98 -3.72 -13.10
C PRO A 92 -25.47 -3.50 -13.21
N GLU A 93 -25.05 -2.87 -14.30
CA GLU A 93 -23.67 -2.43 -14.50
C GLU A 93 -23.41 -1.13 -13.71
N VAL A 94 -22.30 -1.09 -12.99
CA VAL A 94 -21.89 0.09 -12.21
C VAL A 94 -20.70 0.74 -12.90
N VAL A 95 -20.92 1.94 -13.45
CA VAL A 95 -19.90 2.70 -14.18
C VAL A 95 -19.44 3.94 -13.39
N GLY A 96 -18.26 4.45 -13.72
CA GLY A 96 -17.75 5.72 -13.15
C GLY A 96 -17.55 5.69 -11.63
N SER A 97 -17.23 4.52 -11.08
CA SER A 97 -17.05 4.29 -9.64
C SER A 97 -15.72 3.61 -9.36
N GLU A 98 -15.17 3.84 -8.17
CA GLU A 98 -13.89 3.29 -7.71
C GLU A 98 -14.10 2.42 -6.48
N THR A 99 -13.24 1.41 -6.27
CA THR A 99 -13.37 0.55 -5.08
C THR A 99 -13.13 1.33 -3.80
N LEU A 100 -13.88 1.02 -2.74
CA LEU A 100 -13.77 1.66 -1.43
C LEU A 100 -12.35 1.53 -0.86
N LEU A 101 -11.68 0.41 -1.15
CA LEU A 101 -10.26 0.21 -0.81
C LEU A 101 -9.38 1.39 -1.27
N LYS A 102 -9.59 1.88 -2.50
CA LYS A 102 -8.83 3.00 -3.05
C LYS A 102 -9.10 4.31 -2.29
N LEU A 103 -10.33 4.48 -1.78
CA LEU A 103 -10.72 5.65 -0.99
C LEU A 103 -10.16 5.58 0.43
N CYS A 104 -10.07 4.40 1.05
CA CYS A 104 -9.64 4.25 2.43
C CYS A 104 -8.13 4.44 2.63
N THR A 105 -7.32 4.42 1.58
CA THR A 105 -5.86 4.53 1.70
C THR A 105 -5.33 5.81 1.04
N PRO A 106 -4.65 6.72 1.75
CA PRO A 106 -4.10 7.96 1.18
C PRO A 106 -3.20 7.71 -0.04
N LYS A 107 -2.41 6.63 -0.01
CA LYS A 107 -1.57 6.16 -1.12
C LYS A 107 -2.40 5.89 -2.38
N LEU A 108 -3.51 5.15 -2.25
CA LEU A 108 -4.36 4.79 -3.37
C LEU A 108 -5.18 6.00 -3.85
N ARG A 109 -5.66 6.85 -2.94
CA ARG A 109 -6.29 8.13 -3.30
C ARG A 109 -5.37 8.97 -4.18
N LYS A 110 -4.09 9.10 -3.81
CA LYS A 110 -3.08 9.81 -4.61
C LYS A 110 -2.80 9.10 -5.95
N GLN A 111 -2.57 7.78 -5.93
CA GLN A 111 -2.27 6.97 -7.11
C GLN A 111 -3.35 7.08 -8.20
N TYR A 112 -4.62 7.02 -7.79
CA TYR A 112 -5.77 7.08 -8.68
C TYR A 112 -6.34 8.51 -8.83
N LYS A 113 -5.65 9.53 -8.30
CA LYS A 113 -6.04 10.95 -8.36
C LYS A 113 -7.48 11.19 -7.87
N LEU A 114 -7.87 10.49 -6.81
CA LEU A 114 -9.19 10.61 -6.20
C LEU A 114 -9.24 11.87 -5.35
N GLU A 115 -9.92 12.90 -5.86
CA GLU A 115 -10.21 14.12 -5.12
C GLU A 115 -11.23 13.81 -4.02
N THR A 116 -10.73 13.61 -2.80
CA THR A 116 -11.56 13.32 -1.62
C THR A 116 -11.03 14.07 -0.42
N ASN A 117 -11.94 14.38 0.50
CA ASN A 117 -11.63 14.95 1.81
C ASN A 117 -12.35 14.19 2.91
N TRP A 118 -12.05 14.54 4.15
CA TRP A 118 -12.63 13.86 5.30
C TRP A 118 -14.17 13.98 5.37
N TYR A 119 -14.74 15.10 4.90
CA TYR A 119 -16.19 15.27 4.77
C TYR A 119 -16.78 14.29 3.74
N PHE A 120 -16.16 14.17 2.56
CA PHE A 120 -16.56 13.19 1.55
C PHE A 120 -16.58 11.77 2.13
N LEU A 121 -15.55 11.37 2.89
CA LEU A 121 -15.49 10.04 3.51
C LEU A 121 -16.58 9.83 4.58
N HIS A 122 -16.97 10.87 5.31
CA HIS A 122 -18.14 10.83 6.21
C HIS A 122 -19.45 10.60 5.44
N VAL A 123 -19.64 11.30 4.33
CA VAL A 123 -20.83 11.13 3.48
C VAL A 123 -20.90 9.70 2.94
N VAL A 124 -19.78 9.15 2.46
CA VAL A 124 -19.68 7.76 2.02
C VAL A 124 -20.04 6.80 3.16
N ALA A 125 -19.46 6.98 4.36
CA ALA A 125 -19.75 6.14 5.52
C ALA A 125 -21.25 6.13 5.88
N ARG A 126 -21.88 7.32 5.90
CA ARG A 126 -23.31 7.50 6.18
C ARG A 126 -24.18 6.81 5.14
N ASN A 127 -23.80 6.88 3.87
CA ASN A 127 -24.51 6.24 2.78
C ASN A 127 -24.35 4.70 2.80
N ILE A 128 -23.17 4.17 3.13
CA ILE A 128 -22.95 2.72 3.34
C ILE A 128 -23.86 2.22 4.49
N ALA A 129 -23.92 2.95 5.60
CA ALA A 129 -24.80 2.60 6.71
C ALA A 129 -26.30 2.60 6.31
N ALA A 130 -26.73 3.54 5.45
CA ALA A 130 -28.08 3.56 4.91
C ALA A 130 -28.40 2.32 4.04
N ILE A 131 -27.45 1.90 3.21
CA ILE A 131 -27.59 0.70 2.37
C ILE A 131 -27.72 -0.55 3.24
N ILE A 132 -26.82 -0.73 4.21
CA ILE A 132 -26.84 -1.89 5.10
C ILE A 132 -28.13 -1.90 5.93
N GLN A 133 -28.60 -0.74 6.39
CA GLN A 133 -29.89 -0.64 7.07
C GLN A 133 -31.04 -1.13 6.17
N ALA A 134 -31.07 -0.77 4.89
CA ALA A 134 -32.12 -1.22 3.97
C ALA A 134 -32.10 -2.74 3.75
N ILE A 135 -30.90 -3.35 3.69
CA ILE A 135 -30.74 -4.80 3.61
C ILE A 135 -31.20 -5.48 4.92
N HIS A 136 -30.82 -4.95 6.08
CA HIS A 136 -31.24 -5.48 7.39
C HIS A 136 -32.75 -5.37 7.62
N LEU A 137 -33.39 -4.27 7.19
CA LEU A 137 -34.85 -4.12 7.25
C LEU A 137 -35.60 -5.15 6.39
N LYS A 138 -34.95 -5.69 5.35
CA LYS A 138 -35.49 -6.80 4.55
C LYS A 138 -35.35 -8.17 5.24
N GLY A 139 -34.59 -8.24 6.33
CA GLY A 139 -34.25 -9.49 7.02
C GLY A 139 -33.06 -10.23 6.40
N TYR A 140 -32.26 -9.54 5.58
CA TYR A 140 -31.09 -10.10 4.90
C TYR A 140 -29.80 -9.69 5.60
N VAL A 141 -28.72 -10.44 5.37
CA VAL A 141 -27.40 -10.22 5.96
C VAL A 141 -26.37 -10.26 4.85
N LEU A 142 -25.43 -9.31 4.84
CA LEU A 142 -24.39 -9.23 3.81
C LEU A 142 -23.40 -10.39 3.98
N GLY A 143 -22.98 -10.66 5.22
CA GLY A 143 -22.16 -11.83 5.56
C GLY A 143 -20.68 -11.65 5.27
N ASP A 144 -20.30 -11.23 4.06
CA ASP A 144 -18.91 -11.04 3.65
C ASP A 144 -18.66 -9.63 3.10
N ILE A 145 -18.54 -8.66 4.01
CA ILE A 145 -18.23 -7.28 3.63
C ILE A 145 -16.73 -7.16 3.34
N LYS A 146 -16.41 -6.76 2.12
CA LYS A 146 -15.06 -6.44 1.62
C LYS A 146 -15.01 -5.02 1.09
N LEU A 147 -13.85 -4.34 1.22
CA LEU A 147 -13.68 -2.99 0.68
C LEU A 147 -13.67 -2.98 -0.86
N GLU A 148 -13.31 -4.09 -1.47
CA GLU A 148 -13.29 -4.32 -2.91
C GLU A 148 -14.70 -4.47 -3.49
N ASN A 149 -15.63 -5.00 -2.69
CA ASN A 149 -17.03 -5.23 -3.07
C ASN A 149 -17.92 -3.99 -2.85
N ILE A 150 -17.35 -2.85 -2.51
CA ILE A 150 -18.07 -1.58 -2.41
C ILE A 150 -17.44 -0.60 -3.39
N LEU A 151 -18.22 -0.16 -4.37
CA LEU A 151 -17.82 0.85 -5.34
C LEU A 151 -18.37 2.21 -4.91
N VAL A 152 -17.65 3.29 -5.14
CA VAL A 152 -18.07 4.65 -4.76
C VAL A 152 -17.83 5.59 -5.93
N ASN A 153 -18.86 6.35 -6.33
CA ASN A 153 -18.73 7.38 -7.35
C ASN A 153 -18.30 8.73 -6.77
N ASN A 154 -18.04 9.69 -7.65
CA ASN A 154 -17.66 11.06 -7.28
C ASN A 154 -18.77 11.86 -6.56
N ARG A 155 -20.00 11.35 -6.47
CA ARG A 155 -21.11 11.93 -5.68
C ARG A 155 -21.17 11.39 -4.24
N ALA A 156 -20.14 10.64 -3.81
CA ALA A 156 -20.11 9.94 -2.52
C ALA A 156 -21.25 8.90 -2.37
N LEU A 157 -21.77 8.36 -3.48
CA LEU A 157 -22.82 7.35 -3.47
C LEU A 157 -22.18 5.96 -3.65
N PRO A 158 -22.28 5.09 -2.63
CA PRO A 158 -21.74 3.74 -2.70
C PRO A 158 -22.69 2.76 -3.39
N THR A 159 -22.13 1.74 -4.03
CA THR A 159 -22.82 0.59 -4.61
C THR A 159 -22.15 -0.68 -4.12
N ILE A 160 -22.91 -1.55 -3.45
CA ILE A 160 -22.41 -2.87 -3.04
C ILE A 160 -22.57 -3.87 -4.19
N ILE A 161 -21.49 -4.53 -4.57
CA ILE A 161 -21.46 -5.56 -5.62
C ILE A 161 -21.32 -6.96 -5.00
N ASP A 162 -21.37 -7.99 -5.84
CA ASP A 162 -21.26 -9.40 -5.42
C ASP A 162 -22.36 -9.84 -4.43
N THR A 163 -23.57 -9.33 -4.68
CA THR A 163 -24.72 -9.49 -3.77
C THR A 163 -25.29 -10.91 -3.71
N ASP A 164 -24.97 -11.77 -4.69
CA ASP A 164 -25.37 -13.17 -4.71
C ASP A 164 -24.72 -14.01 -3.59
N SER A 165 -23.68 -13.48 -2.95
CA SER A 165 -23.07 -14.05 -1.75
C SER A 165 -23.87 -13.83 -0.47
N PHE A 166 -24.83 -12.88 -0.45
CA PHE A 166 -25.54 -12.47 0.76
C PHE A 166 -26.39 -13.60 1.33
N GLN A 167 -26.61 -13.58 2.64
CA GLN A 167 -27.59 -14.46 3.27
C GLN A 167 -28.99 -13.87 3.10
N VAL A 168 -29.88 -14.66 2.49
CA VAL A 168 -31.27 -14.28 2.24
C VAL A 168 -32.22 -15.32 2.83
N SER A 169 -33.33 -14.85 3.38
CA SER A 169 -34.38 -15.67 3.95
C SER A 169 -35.61 -15.65 3.05
N ASP A 170 -36.24 -16.81 2.88
CA ASP A 170 -37.51 -16.94 2.19
C ASP A 170 -38.66 -16.64 3.17
N PRO A 171 -39.44 -15.56 2.98
CA PRO A 171 -40.53 -15.23 3.88
C PRO A 171 -41.65 -16.28 3.86
N ASP A 172 -41.80 -17.04 2.77
CA ASP A 172 -42.88 -18.00 2.62
C ASP A 172 -42.53 -19.36 3.25
N SER A 173 -41.29 -19.83 3.07
CA SER A 173 -40.85 -21.15 3.54
C SER A 173 -40.00 -21.12 4.82
N SER A 174 -39.61 -19.93 5.30
CA SER A 174 -38.62 -19.74 6.37
C SER A 174 -37.24 -20.36 6.08
N LYS A 175 -36.97 -20.79 4.85
CA LYS A 175 -35.66 -21.32 4.44
C LYS A 175 -34.62 -20.19 4.41
N ILE A 176 -33.44 -20.46 4.96
CA ILE A 176 -32.30 -19.53 4.96
C ILE A 176 -31.27 -20.03 3.95
N TYR A 177 -30.91 -19.18 3.00
CA TYR A 177 -29.80 -19.40 2.08
C TYR A 177 -28.58 -18.67 2.60
N ARG A 178 -27.64 -19.41 3.19
CA ARG A 178 -26.49 -18.87 3.93
C ARG A 178 -25.46 -18.16 3.05
N CYS A 179 -24.74 -17.23 3.66
CA CYS A 179 -23.47 -16.75 3.15
C CYS A 179 -22.39 -17.77 3.53
N LEU A 180 -21.57 -18.20 2.59
CA LEU A 180 -20.60 -19.30 2.79
C LEU A 180 -19.16 -18.81 3.00
N VAL A 181 -18.95 -17.49 2.95
CA VAL A 181 -17.64 -16.87 2.91
C VAL A 181 -17.50 -15.83 4.01
N GLY A 182 -16.24 -15.53 4.37
CA GLY A 182 -15.90 -14.47 5.30
C GLY A 182 -14.49 -13.97 5.01
N SER A 183 -14.24 -12.70 5.36
CA SER A 183 -12.98 -12.03 5.09
C SER A 183 -12.17 -11.80 6.34
N GLU A 184 -10.88 -12.04 6.23
CA GLU A 184 -9.93 -11.69 7.28
C GLU A 184 -10.04 -10.20 7.65
N GLY A 185 -10.00 -9.90 8.94
CA GLY A 185 -10.13 -8.53 9.44
C GLY A 185 -11.56 -7.98 9.52
N PHE A 186 -12.52 -8.65 8.88
CA PHE A 186 -13.95 -8.31 8.93
C PHE A 186 -14.77 -9.37 9.67
N THR A 187 -14.27 -10.61 9.80
CA THR A 187 -14.94 -11.66 10.57
C THR A 187 -14.96 -11.32 12.07
N PRO A 188 -16.14 -11.19 12.70
CA PRO A 188 -16.26 -10.88 14.13
C PRO A 188 -15.82 -12.07 14.99
N ALA A 189 -15.41 -11.80 16.23
CA ALA A 189 -14.77 -12.77 17.13
C ALA A 189 -15.54 -14.10 17.27
N GLU A 190 -16.87 -14.05 17.36
CA GLU A 190 -17.74 -15.21 17.50
C GLU A 190 -17.82 -16.12 16.27
N LEU A 191 -17.33 -15.66 15.11
CA LEU A 191 -17.27 -16.44 13.85
C LEU A 191 -15.85 -16.90 13.51
N ILE A 192 -14.82 -16.46 14.25
CA ILE A 192 -13.43 -16.83 13.94
C ILE A 192 -13.17 -18.29 14.34
N GLY A 193 -12.82 -19.13 13.36
CA GLY A 193 -12.60 -20.56 13.55
C GLY A 193 -13.89 -21.39 13.50
N VAL A 194 -15.03 -20.75 13.23
CA VAL A 194 -16.31 -21.42 12.97
C VAL A 194 -16.46 -21.64 11.47
N ASN A 195 -16.98 -22.80 11.08
CA ASN A 195 -17.37 -23.01 9.68
C ASN A 195 -18.60 -22.16 9.35
N ILE A 196 -18.40 -21.07 8.60
CA ILE A 196 -19.44 -20.09 8.28
C ILE A 196 -20.62 -20.73 7.53
N ALA A 197 -20.38 -21.81 6.78
CA ALA A 197 -21.43 -22.55 6.06
C ALA A 197 -22.50 -23.16 6.98
N ASP A 198 -22.18 -23.38 8.26
CA ASP A 198 -23.04 -24.04 9.24
C ASP A 198 -23.78 -23.04 10.15
N VAL A 199 -23.60 -21.73 9.94
CA VAL A 199 -24.11 -20.68 10.83
C VAL A 199 -25.14 -19.80 10.13
N ASP A 200 -26.31 -19.66 10.77
CA ASP A 200 -27.27 -18.62 10.42
C ASP A 200 -26.76 -17.28 10.95
N GLN A 201 -26.15 -16.49 10.07
CA GLN A 201 -25.70 -15.16 10.46
C GLN A 201 -26.89 -14.23 10.69
N THR A 202 -26.82 -13.37 11.71
CA THR A 202 -27.76 -12.25 11.91
C THR A 202 -27.10 -10.92 11.60
N GLU A 203 -27.88 -9.83 11.58
CA GLU A 203 -27.36 -8.47 11.38
C GLU A 203 -26.25 -8.09 12.39
N VAL A 204 -26.21 -8.72 13.57
CA VAL A 204 -25.20 -8.48 14.61
C VAL A 204 -23.76 -8.71 14.12
N HIS A 205 -23.56 -9.65 13.21
CA HIS A 205 -22.26 -9.90 12.61
C HIS A 205 -21.89 -8.76 11.64
N ASP A 206 -22.85 -8.29 10.84
CA ASP A 206 -22.66 -7.14 9.95
C ASP A 206 -22.45 -5.83 10.71
N ARG A 207 -23.02 -5.67 11.92
CA ARG A 207 -22.79 -4.49 12.75
C ARG A 207 -21.31 -4.30 13.10
N PHE A 208 -20.58 -5.40 13.34
CA PHE A 208 -19.13 -5.35 13.52
C PHE A 208 -18.43 -4.95 12.22
N ARG A 209 -18.78 -5.61 11.11
CA ARG A 209 -18.20 -5.33 9.78
C ARG A 209 -18.40 -3.88 9.35
N LEU A 210 -19.58 -3.32 9.61
CA LEU A 210 -19.88 -1.92 9.37
C LEU A 210 -18.99 -0.99 10.21
N GLY A 211 -18.78 -1.31 11.50
CA GLY A 211 -17.82 -0.59 12.33
C GLY A 211 -16.41 -0.60 11.74
N VAL A 212 -15.94 -1.74 11.23
CA VAL A 212 -14.65 -1.87 10.55
C VAL A 212 -14.59 -1.01 9.28
N VAL A 213 -15.62 -1.04 8.43
CA VAL A 213 -15.70 -0.23 7.19
C VAL A 213 -15.67 1.27 7.49
N ILE A 214 -16.47 1.72 8.47
CA ILE A 214 -16.50 3.14 8.86
C ILE A 214 -15.15 3.55 9.44
N TYR A 215 -14.49 2.67 10.22
CA TYR A 215 -13.14 2.93 10.71
C TYR A 215 -12.15 3.13 9.54
N TYR A 216 -12.14 2.23 8.55
CA TYR A 216 -11.28 2.37 7.37
C TYR A 216 -11.46 3.71 6.66
N LEU A 217 -12.71 4.18 6.51
CA LEU A 217 -13.02 5.47 5.90
C LEU A 217 -12.49 6.64 6.73
N LEU A 218 -12.76 6.66 8.03
CA LEU A 218 -12.50 7.84 8.86
C LEU A 218 -11.06 7.91 9.39
N PHE A 219 -10.39 6.76 9.50
CA PHE A 219 -9.04 6.62 10.08
C PHE A 219 -7.98 6.18 9.07
N SER A 220 -8.37 5.99 7.80
CA SER A 220 -7.46 5.68 6.69
C SER A 220 -6.61 4.41 6.89
N GLY A 221 -7.18 3.38 7.51
CA GLY A 221 -6.52 2.10 7.79
C GLY A 221 -7.36 1.16 8.68
N PRO A 222 -6.89 -0.07 8.96
CA PRO A 222 -7.63 -1.03 9.79
C PRO A 222 -7.68 -0.63 11.28
N PRO A 223 -8.76 -0.99 12.01
CA PRO A 223 -8.93 -0.68 13.43
C PRO A 223 -7.95 -1.38 14.37
N PHE A 224 -7.41 -2.53 13.99
CA PHE A 224 -6.58 -3.37 14.87
C PHE A 224 -5.07 -3.12 14.70
N ARG A 225 -4.68 -1.99 14.08
CA ARG A 225 -3.26 -1.61 13.91
C ARG A 225 -2.82 -0.66 15.03
N GLY A 226 -1.79 -1.05 15.78
CA GLY A 226 -1.20 -0.26 16.86
C GLY A 226 0.20 -0.76 17.23
N LEU A 227 0.76 -0.22 18.31
CA LEU A 227 2.03 -0.68 18.89
C LEU A 227 1.76 -1.86 19.84
N TRP A 228 2.33 -3.02 19.52
CA TRP A 228 2.30 -4.20 20.37
C TRP A 228 3.26 -4.02 21.56
N GLN A 229 2.77 -4.29 22.78
CA GLN A 229 3.52 -4.20 24.04
C GLN A 229 3.59 -5.56 24.76
N GLY A 230 3.05 -6.63 24.16
CA GLY A 230 3.20 -7.99 24.67
C GLY A 230 4.59 -8.55 24.39
N GLY A 231 4.93 -9.66 25.06
CA GLY A 231 6.14 -10.41 24.71
C GLY A 231 5.99 -11.14 23.37
N GLY A 232 7.07 -11.23 22.59
CA GLY A 232 7.10 -11.91 21.30
C GLY A 232 6.53 -11.08 20.14
N ASP A 233 6.33 -11.74 19.00
CA ASP A 233 5.79 -11.12 17.79
C ASP A 233 4.35 -10.61 17.99
N SER A 234 3.97 -9.59 17.21
CA SER A 234 2.58 -9.12 17.18
C SER A 234 1.65 -10.22 16.68
N LEU A 235 0.45 -10.25 17.26
CA LEU A 235 -0.58 -11.21 16.89
C LEU A 235 -1.15 -10.90 15.49
N GLU A 236 -1.58 -11.94 14.79
CA GLU A 236 -2.36 -11.83 13.56
C GLU A 236 -3.68 -11.10 13.81
N GLN A 237 -4.22 -10.46 12.76
CA GLN A 237 -5.42 -9.63 12.89
C GLN A 237 -6.63 -10.40 13.42
N SER A 238 -6.82 -11.65 12.98
CA SER A 238 -7.88 -12.53 13.49
C SER A 238 -7.73 -12.81 14.98
N GLU A 239 -6.51 -12.97 15.48
CA GLU A 239 -6.27 -13.21 16.91
C GLU A 239 -6.48 -11.93 17.74
N LEU A 240 -6.10 -10.76 17.22
CA LEU A 240 -6.42 -9.48 17.85
C LEU A 240 -7.94 -9.28 18.01
N ILE A 241 -8.71 -9.57 16.96
CA ILE A 241 -10.17 -9.52 16.98
C ILE A 241 -10.73 -10.52 17.99
N ARG A 242 -10.23 -11.76 17.97
CA ARG A 242 -10.65 -12.83 18.88
C ARG A 242 -10.44 -12.45 20.35
N ARG A 243 -9.38 -11.70 20.65
CA ARG A 243 -9.05 -11.23 22.00
C ARG A 243 -9.66 -9.86 22.35
N GLY A 244 -10.32 -9.19 21.42
CA GLY A 244 -10.88 -7.85 21.63
C GLY A 244 -9.82 -6.75 21.78
N LEU A 245 -8.62 -6.98 21.22
CA LEU A 245 -7.51 -6.04 21.28
C LEU A 245 -7.59 -5.07 20.10
N TRP A 246 -7.73 -3.79 20.40
CA TRP A 246 -7.62 -2.67 19.46
C TRP A 246 -7.00 -1.47 20.20
N PRO A 247 -6.40 -0.49 19.50
CA PRO A 247 -5.63 0.60 20.13
C PRO A 247 -6.41 1.44 21.16
N PHE A 248 -7.73 1.39 21.13
CA PHE A 248 -8.61 2.15 22.02
C PHE A 248 -9.42 1.27 22.99
N SER A 249 -8.97 0.02 23.24
CA SER A 249 -9.61 -0.86 24.22
C SER A 249 -9.35 -0.45 25.67
N GLY A 250 -8.30 0.35 25.91
CA GLY A 250 -7.76 0.57 27.24
C GLY A 250 -6.89 -0.59 27.75
N ASP A 251 -6.68 -1.62 26.92
CA ASP A 251 -5.69 -2.66 27.17
C ASP A 251 -4.26 -2.09 26.97
N LYS A 252 -3.27 -2.69 27.63
CA LYS A 252 -1.88 -2.26 27.53
C LYS A 252 -1.11 -2.96 26.42
N LEU A 253 -1.62 -4.08 25.89
CA LEU A 253 -0.94 -4.93 24.91
C LEU A 253 -0.94 -4.34 23.49
N LEU A 254 -1.96 -3.59 23.11
CA LEU A 254 -2.04 -2.92 21.81
C LEU A 254 -2.47 -1.47 22.01
N VAL A 255 -1.52 -0.55 21.86
CA VAL A 255 -1.73 0.88 22.13
C VAL A 255 -1.62 1.72 20.85
N PRO A 256 -2.13 2.97 20.82
CA PRO A 256 -1.98 3.84 19.66
C PRO A 256 -0.51 4.15 19.38
N SER A 257 -0.13 4.21 18.11
CA SER A 257 1.16 4.77 17.69
C SER A 257 1.05 6.29 17.54
N ASN A 258 2.18 6.97 17.32
CA ASN A 258 2.22 8.40 16.98
C ASN A 258 1.49 8.74 15.65
N THR A 259 1.28 7.76 14.77
CA THR A 259 0.56 7.93 13.51
C THR A 259 -0.92 7.55 13.61
N THR A 260 -1.34 6.89 14.70
CA THR A 260 -2.76 6.56 14.94
C THR A 260 -3.59 7.85 15.04
N ILE A 261 -4.63 7.96 14.22
CA ILE A 261 -5.59 9.07 14.32
C ILE A 261 -6.43 8.84 15.58
N PRO A 262 -6.50 9.80 16.53
CA PRO A 262 -7.17 9.57 17.81
C PRO A 262 -8.69 9.66 17.66
N LEU A 263 -9.43 8.88 18.44
CA LEU A 263 -10.91 8.87 18.38
C LEU A 263 -11.55 10.21 18.75
N ASN A 264 -10.88 11.04 19.56
CA ASN A 264 -11.43 12.30 20.04
C ASN A 264 -11.54 13.40 18.97
N ILE A 265 -11.05 13.17 17.74
CA ILE A 265 -11.31 14.08 16.60
C ILE A 265 -12.72 13.97 16.05
N LEU A 266 -13.44 12.90 16.42
CA LEU A 266 -14.80 12.63 15.97
C LEU A 266 -15.82 13.42 16.80
N HIS A 267 -17.04 13.51 16.27
CA HIS A 267 -18.20 13.86 17.06
C HIS A 267 -18.32 12.94 18.29
N PRO A 268 -18.65 13.44 19.50
CA PRO A 268 -18.68 12.64 20.73
C PRO A 268 -19.54 11.37 20.64
N ASP A 269 -20.72 11.48 20.02
CA ASP A 269 -21.59 10.31 19.84
C ASP A 269 -20.99 9.28 18.88
N LEU A 270 -20.27 9.73 17.84
CA LEU A 270 -19.63 8.83 16.88
C LEU A 270 -18.44 8.11 17.52
N HIS A 271 -17.69 8.82 18.37
CA HIS A 271 -16.67 8.23 19.24
C HIS A 271 -17.28 7.15 20.14
N ALA A 272 -18.41 7.43 20.80
CA ALA A 272 -19.10 6.45 21.64
C ALA A 272 -19.56 5.20 20.85
N LEU A 273 -19.99 5.35 19.60
CA LEU A 273 -20.35 4.20 18.75
C LEU A 273 -19.15 3.28 18.47
N PHE A 274 -17.95 3.83 18.24
CA PHE A 274 -16.75 3.01 18.05
C PHE A 274 -16.38 2.21 19.31
N LEU A 275 -16.40 2.86 20.48
CA LEU A 275 -16.18 2.17 21.74
C LEU A 275 -17.23 1.08 21.97
N ARG A 276 -18.51 1.37 21.72
CA ARG A 276 -19.58 0.38 21.87
C ARG A 276 -19.46 -0.76 20.86
N CYS A 277 -18.99 -0.49 19.64
CA CYS A 277 -18.79 -1.49 18.61
C CYS A 277 -17.66 -2.48 18.96
N PHE A 278 -16.49 -1.95 19.30
CA PHE A 278 -15.27 -2.76 19.44
C PHE A 278 -14.96 -3.21 20.87
N ASN A 279 -15.43 -2.51 21.91
CA ASN A 279 -15.27 -2.94 23.31
C ASN A 279 -16.49 -3.69 23.82
N GLU A 280 -17.62 -2.98 23.98
CA GLU A 280 -18.83 -3.59 24.53
C GLU A 280 -19.36 -4.69 23.60
N GLY A 281 -19.39 -4.41 22.31
CA GLY A 281 -19.83 -5.30 21.25
C GLY A 281 -18.92 -6.49 21.00
N HIS A 282 -17.67 -6.46 21.46
CA HIS A 282 -16.83 -7.66 21.47
C HIS A 282 -17.31 -8.66 22.52
N LYS A 283 -17.66 -8.19 23.73
CA LYS A 283 -18.19 -9.04 24.81
C LYS A 283 -19.66 -9.40 24.62
N PHE A 284 -20.45 -8.46 24.11
CA PHE A 284 -21.89 -8.57 23.94
C PHE A 284 -22.26 -8.17 22.51
N PRO A 285 -22.20 -9.10 21.53
CA PRO A 285 -22.43 -8.79 20.11
C PRO A 285 -23.72 -7.99 19.85
N GLN A 286 -24.79 -8.27 20.58
CA GLN A 286 -26.08 -7.58 20.48
C GLN A 286 -26.04 -6.07 20.78
N ARG A 287 -25.03 -5.61 21.54
CA ARG A 287 -24.84 -4.19 21.87
C ARG A 287 -24.12 -3.38 20.79
N ARG A 288 -23.58 -4.04 19.76
CA ARG A 288 -22.96 -3.34 18.62
C ARG A 288 -23.98 -2.38 18.00
N PRO A 289 -23.59 -1.16 17.61
CA PRO A 289 -24.50 -0.21 16.99
C PRO A 289 -25.12 -0.77 15.71
N THR A 290 -26.42 -0.57 15.56
CA THR A 290 -27.16 -0.88 14.34
C THR A 290 -26.72 0.04 13.19
N ALA A 291 -26.98 -0.38 11.95
CA ALA A 291 -26.75 0.48 10.78
C ALA A 291 -27.58 1.78 10.83
N LYS A 292 -28.77 1.74 11.45
CA LYS A 292 -29.60 2.92 11.71
C LYS A 292 -28.92 3.91 12.66
N GLU A 293 -28.33 3.44 13.75
CA GLU A 293 -27.61 4.27 14.71
C GLU A 293 -26.36 4.88 14.06
N TRP A 294 -25.55 4.09 13.35
CA TRP A 294 -24.40 4.62 12.60
C TRP A 294 -24.83 5.70 11.60
N ARG A 295 -25.88 5.48 10.81
CA ARG A 295 -26.39 6.45 9.85
C ARG A 295 -26.81 7.76 10.54
N GLY A 296 -27.62 7.67 11.58
CA GLY A 296 -28.12 8.85 12.30
C GLY A 296 -27.01 9.64 12.98
N THR A 297 -26.07 8.97 13.62
CA THR A 297 -24.93 9.62 14.29
C THR A 297 -23.93 10.20 13.28
N LEU A 298 -23.68 9.55 12.16
CA LEU A 298 -22.84 10.11 11.08
C LEU A 298 -23.50 11.34 10.43
N GLU A 299 -24.82 11.34 10.29
CA GLU A 299 -25.60 12.47 9.80
C GLU A 299 -25.56 13.66 10.77
N ALA A 300 -25.73 13.41 12.08
CA ALA A 300 -25.53 14.42 13.11
C ALA A 300 -24.09 14.97 13.10
N ALA A 301 -23.09 14.09 13.05
CA ALA A 301 -21.68 14.47 13.01
C ALA A 301 -21.35 15.34 11.78
N LEU A 302 -21.92 15.03 10.61
CA LEU A 302 -21.75 15.79 9.37
C LEU A 302 -22.25 17.23 9.48
N ASN A 303 -23.34 17.47 10.24
CA ASN A 303 -23.87 18.83 10.46
C ASN A 303 -22.92 19.70 11.31
N GLU A 304 -22.00 19.08 12.04
CA GLU A 304 -20.98 19.75 12.86
C GLU A 304 -19.59 19.74 12.22
N VAL A 305 -19.44 19.26 10.99
CA VAL A 305 -18.15 19.32 10.28
C VAL A 305 -17.91 20.73 9.76
N ILE A 306 -16.78 21.31 10.14
CA ILE A 306 -16.31 22.63 9.74
C ILE A 306 -15.22 22.49 8.69
N ARG A 307 -15.26 23.35 7.66
CA ARG A 307 -14.14 23.54 6.72
C ARG A 307 -13.04 24.38 7.38
N CYS A 308 -11.80 23.93 7.29
CA CYS A 308 -10.66 24.68 7.79
C CYS A 308 -10.50 26.03 7.07
N GLY A 309 -10.13 27.08 7.81
CA GLY A 309 -9.82 28.40 7.25
C GLY A 309 -8.42 28.52 6.65
N LYS A 310 -7.53 27.52 6.84
CA LYS A 310 -6.14 27.53 6.35
C LYS A 310 -5.94 26.71 5.07
N ILE A 311 -6.56 25.54 4.99
CA ILE A 311 -6.41 24.59 3.88
C ILE A 311 -7.81 24.23 3.38
N ASP A 312 -8.03 24.40 2.09
CA ASP A 312 -9.35 24.33 1.46
C ASP A 312 -9.98 22.92 1.43
N ASN A 313 -9.15 21.89 1.59
CA ASN A 313 -9.53 20.49 1.56
C ASN A 313 -9.60 19.85 2.97
N HIS A 314 -9.31 20.63 4.02
CA HIS A 314 -9.41 20.16 5.40
C HIS A 314 -10.81 20.37 5.97
N TYR A 315 -11.34 19.32 6.57
CA TYR A 315 -12.63 19.31 7.25
C TYR A 315 -12.49 18.58 8.57
N TYR A 316 -12.99 19.15 9.66
CA TYR A 316 -12.86 18.58 11.01
C TYR A 316 -14.14 18.82 11.80
N ASN A 317 -14.40 18.04 12.83
CA ASN A 317 -15.61 18.23 13.64
C ASN A 317 -15.46 19.42 14.60
N HIS A 318 -16.53 20.21 14.75
CA HIS A 318 -16.59 21.35 15.66
C HIS A 318 -16.20 20.98 17.10
N SER A 319 -16.59 19.79 17.58
CA SER A 319 -16.31 19.31 18.94
C SER A 319 -14.82 19.26 19.29
N TYR A 320 -13.94 19.06 18.29
CA TYR A 320 -12.50 19.03 18.49
C TYR A 320 -11.89 20.44 18.67
N GLY A 321 -12.63 21.49 18.25
CA GLY A 321 -12.32 22.90 18.51
C GLY A 321 -11.29 23.56 17.58
N LYS A 322 -10.53 22.77 16.80
CA LYS A 322 -9.49 23.27 15.88
C LYS A 322 -9.24 22.29 14.74
N CYS A 323 -8.55 22.69 13.68
CA CYS A 323 -8.32 21.79 12.55
C CYS A 323 -7.28 20.70 12.88
N TYR A 324 -7.75 19.50 13.22
CA TYR A 324 -6.89 18.34 13.49
C TYR A 324 -5.89 18.08 12.36
N TRP A 325 -6.30 18.22 11.09
CA TRP A 325 -5.42 17.95 9.95
C TRP A 325 -4.27 18.95 9.84
N CYS A 326 -4.48 20.22 10.21
CA CYS A 326 -3.41 21.21 10.28
C CYS A 326 -2.45 20.93 11.44
N GLU A 327 -2.95 20.49 12.59
CA GLU A 327 -2.12 20.13 13.74
C GLU A 327 -1.32 18.88 13.46
N ARG A 328 -1.99 17.84 12.96
CA ARG A 328 -1.36 16.62 12.50
C ARG A 328 -0.29 16.89 11.45
N PHE A 329 -0.54 17.81 10.51
CA PHE A 329 0.48 18.25 9.57
C PHE A 329 1.64 18.97 10.26
N SER A 330 1.36 19.79 11.28
CA SER A 330 2.41 20.49 12.04
C SER A 330 3.27 19.52 12.86
N ASP A 331 2.66 18.48 13.42
CA ASP A 331 3.32 17.48 14.27
C ASP A 331 4.03 16.38 13.48
N LEU A 332 3.44 15.93 12.36
CA LEU A 332 3.92 14.78 11.57
C LEU A 332 4.50 15.18 10.21
N ASN A 333 4.41 16.45 9.81
CA ASN A 333 4.76 16.96 8.48
C ASN A 333 4.13 16.16 7.33
N PHE A 334 2.93 15.62 7.56
CA PHE A 334 2.23 14.76 6.62
C PHE A 334 0.72 15.00 6.67
N ASP A 335 0.15 15.35 5.52
CA ASP A 335 -1.26 15.63 5.35
C ASP A 335 -1.93 14.57 4.46
N ILE A 336 -2.89 13.85 5.03
CA ILE A 336 -3.64 12.81 4.32
C ILE A 336 -4.85 13.34 3.53
N PHE A 337 -5.13 14.64 3.63
CA PHE A 337 -6.14 15.39 2.88
C PHE A 337 -5.56 16.72 2.34
N PRO A 338 -4.50 16.66 1.52
CA PRO A 338 -3.83 17.87 1.03
C PRO A 338 -4.80 18.76 0.27
N GLY A 339 -4.63 20.07 0.42
CA GLY A 339 -5.43 21.10 -0.23
C GLY A 339 -4.62 22.36 -0.51
N LYS A 340 -5.24 23.34 -1.16
CA LYS A 340 -4.64 24.64 -1.40
C LYS A 340 -4.76 25.49 -0.14
N SER A 341 -3.73 26.30 0.13
CA SER A 341 -3.82 27.30 1.19
C SER A 341 -4.88 28.34 0.84
N ILE A 342 -5.81 28.54 1.76
CA ILE A 342 -6.80 29.62 1.66
C ILE A 342 -6.08 30.88 2.12
N ALA A 343 -5.72 31.74 1.17
CA ALA A 343 -5.17 33.05 1.49
C ALA A 343 -6.21 33.85 2.29
N THR A 344 -6.06 33.90 3.61
CA THR A 344 -6.68 34.94 4.43
C THR A 344 -5.67 36.08 4.58
N VAL A 345 -6.11 37.27 4.16
CA VAL A 345 -5.32 38.49 4.16
C VAL A 345 -4.86 38.84 5.57
N THR A 346 -3.55 39.08 5.68
CA THR A 346 -2.72 39.68 6.76
C THR A 346 -2.54 38.93 8.08
N PRO A 347 -1.27 38.83 8.51
CA PRO A 347 -0.79 39.76 9.53
C PRO A 347 0.47 40.56 9.13
N THR A 348 0.56 41.74 9.74
CA THR A 348 1.63 42.75 9.76
C THR A 348 3.04 42.14 9.97
N PRO A 349 4.11 42.73 9.39
CA PRO A 349 5.40 42.07 9.24
C PRO A 349 6.30 42.20 10.49
N SER A 350 6.93 41.08 10.85
CA SER A 350 8.17 41.05 11.66
C SER A 350 9.40 41.02 10.74
N PRO A 351 10.59 41.44 11.20
CA PRO A 351 11.59 42.11 10.37
C PRO A 351 12.19 41.22 9.28
N LYS A 352 12.41 41.82 8.11
CA LYS A 352 13.17 41.25 7.00
C LYS A 352 14.57 40.84 7.47
N VAL A 353 14.84 39.54 7.49
CA VAL A 353 16.20 39.02 7.27
C VAL A 353 16.36 38.86 5.76
N ALA A 354 17.38 39.51 5.21
CA ALA A 354 17.68 39.49 3.78
C ALA A 354 17.90 38.05 3.27
N PRO A 355 17.47 37.71 2.05
CA PRO A 355 17.76 36.42 1.45
C PRO A 355 19.27 36.28 1.21
N PRO A 356 19.87 35.08 1.40
CA PRO A 356 21.25 34.85 0.99
C PRO A 356 21.36 34.89 -0.54
N PRO A 357 22.53 35.26 -1.09
CA PRO A 357 22.74 35.34 -2.53
C PRO A 357 22.64 33.96 -3.20
N PRO A 358 22.36 33.90 -4.52
CA PRO A 358 22.31 32.65 -5.27
C PRO A 358 23.65 31.91 -5.16
N SER A 359 23.55 30.61 -4.83
CA SER A 359 24.67 29.68 -4.75
C SER A 359 25.47 29.67 -6.05
N SER A 360 26.78 29.86 -5.92
CA SER A 360 27.80 29.72 -6.95
C SER A 360 27.76 28.35 -7.65
N PRO A 361 28.24 28.25 -8.92
CA PRO A 361 28.36 26.97 -9.61
C PRO A 361 29.29 26.01 -8.84
N PRO A 362 29.08 24.68 -8.96
CA PRO A 362 29.88 23.70 -8.24
C PRO A 362 31.37 23.80 -8.64
N PRO A 363 32.31 23.54 -7.71
CA PRO A 363 33.73 23.55 -8.02
C PRO A 363 34.06 22.46 -9.06
N PRO A 364 35.13 22.63 -9.87
CA PRO A 364 35.55 21.62 -10.83
C PRO A 364 35.88 20.30 -10.11
N PRO A 365 35.59 19.14 -10.72
CA PRO A 365 35.74 17.85 -10.05
C PRO A 365 37.20 17.61 -9.65
N ALA A 366 37.42 17.36 -8.36
CA ALA A 366 38.66 16.73 -7.91
C ALA A 366 38.84 15.42 -8.70
N LYS A 367 40.05 15.15 -9.20
CA LYS A 367 40.35 13.86 -9.87
C LYS A 367 40.06 12.73 -8.89
N LEU A 368 39.01 11.95 -9.17
CA LEU A 368 38.67 10.76 -8.40
C LEU A 368 39.79 9.73 -8.54
N THR A 369 40.13 9.06 -7.45
CA THR A 369 41.16 8.03 -7.44
C THR A 369 40.50 6.69 -7.76
N ILE A 370 40.98 5.98 -8.78
CA ILE A 370 40.49 4.64 -9.11
C ILE A 370 41.59 3.64 -8.76
N PHE A 371 41.25 2.55 -8.09
CA PHE A 371 42.16 1.44 -7.85
C PHE A 371 41.44 0.12 -8.03
N THR A 372 42.22 -0.95 -8.21
CA THR A 372 41.71 -2.28 -8.46
C THR A 372 42.25 -3.24 -7.43
N GLU A 373 41.37 -3.99 -6.77
CA GLU A 373 41.76 -5.13 -5.95
C GLU A 373 41.89 -6.38 -6.80
N ASN A 374 42.93 -7.17 -6.52
CA ASN A 374 43.11 -8.48 -7.10
C ASN A 374 42.48 -9.53 -6.18
N LEU A 375 41.41 -10.16 -6.66
CA LEU A 375 40.73 -11.26 -5.98
C LEU A 375 41.35 -12.60 -6.43
N PRO A 376 41.05 -13.72 -5.74
CA PRO A 376 41.48 -15.04 -6.16
C PRO A 376 41.09 -15.32 -7.62
N LYS A 377 41.86 -16.20 -8.28
CA LYS A 377 41.64 -16.63 -9.67
C LYS A 377 41.76 -15.51 -10.72
N GLY A 378 42.47 -14.43 -10.40
CA GLY A 378 42.74 -13.34 -11.35
C GLY A 378 41.52 -12.46 -11.64
N ILE A 379 40.47 -12.54 -10.82
CA ILE A 379 39.31 -11.66 -10.89
C ILE A 379 39.65 -10.33 -10.21
N THR A 380 39.15 -9.23 -10.76
CA THR A 380 39.41 -7.89 -10.23
C THR A 380 38.15 -7.24 -9.68
N LEU A 381 38.33 -6.35 -8.71
CA LEU A 381 37.29 -5.48 -8.16
C LEU A 381 37.75 -4.02 -8.28
N GLU A 382 37.13 -3.26 -9.18
CA GLU A 382 37.41 -1.84 -9.37
C GLU A 382 36.68 -0.98 -8.33
N MET A 383 37.42 -0.05 -7.72
CA MET A 383 36.94 0.84 -6.67
C MET A 383 37.16 2.31 -7.08
N VAL A 384 36.21 3.18 -6.75
CA VAL A 384 36.27 4.62 -6.98
C VAL A 384 36.34 5.35 -5.65
N GLY A 385 37.44 6.07 -5.41
CA GLY A 385 37.68 6.91 -4.25
C GLY A 385 36.92 8.22 -4.35
N LEU A 386 35.99 8.43 -3.41
CA LEU A 386 35.11 9.58 -3.32
C LEU A 386 35.60 10.55 -2.22
N PRO A 387 35.63 11.86 -2.49
CA PRO A 387 36.01 12.84 -1.49
C PRO A 387 34.94 12.97 -0.41
N ALA A 388 35.35 13.40 0.78
CA ALA A 388 34.41 13.86 1.79
C ALA A 388 33.58 15.02 1.24
N GLY A 389 32.32 15.11 1.64
CA GLY A 389 31.41 16.12 1.13
C GLY A 389 30.13 16.22 1.94
N GLN A 390 29.33 17.22 1.60
CA GLN A 390 28.01 17.43 2.17
C GLN A 390 26.99 17.44 1.04
N PHE A 391 25.85 16.78 1.24
CA PHE A 391 24.78 16.74 0.25
C PHE A 391 23.41 16.66 0.92
N LEU A 392 22.38 17.07 0.16
CA LEU A 392 21.00 16.91 0.57
C LEU A 392 20.53 15.49 0.24
N MET A 393 20.37 14.67 1.28
CA MET A 393 19.90 13.29 1.20
C MET A 393 18.38 13.25 1.29
N GLY A 394 17.73 12.41 0.47
CA GLY A 394 16.29 12.27 0.38
C GLY A 394 15.64 13.00 -0.80
N SER A 395 14.34 12.76 -0.98
CA SER A 395 13.57 13.31 -2.11
C SER A 395 12.92 14.64 -1.76
N PRO A 396 13.07 15.69 -2.60
CA PRO A 396 12.40 16.96 -2.39
C PRO A 396 10.88 16.80 -2.45
N ASP A 397 10.15 17.68 -1.79
CA ASP A 397 8.68 17.63 -1.77
C ASP A 397 8.04 17.80 -3.15
N SER A 398 8.78 18.39 -4.10
CA SER A 398 8.40 18.55 -5.49
C SER A 398 8.51 17.25 -6.31
N ASP A 399 9.22 16.22 -5.85
CA ASP A 399 9.29 14.92 -6.54
C ASP A 399 7.96 14.17 -6.33
N PRO A 400 7.10 14.06 -7.36
CA PRO A 400 5.75 13.52 -7.21
C PRO A 400 5.73 12.04 -6.81
N ASP A 401 6.82 11.32 -7.11
CA ASP A 401 7.02 9.89 -6.87
C ASP A 401 7.84 9.63 -5.60
N ALA A 402 8.13 10.66 -4.81
CA ALA A 402 8.77 10.54 -3.51
C ALA A 402 7.88 9.82 -2.48
N TYR A 403 8.49 8.91 -1.74
CA TYR A 403 7.86 8.17 -0.64
C TYR A 403 8.28 8.78 0.71
N GLN A 404 7.50 8.52 1.77
CA GLN A 404 7.79 9.05 3.11
C GLN A 404 9.13 8.53 3.66
N SER A 405 9.49 7.29 3.29
CA SER A 405 10.78 6.66 3.58
C SER A 405 11.96 7.56 3.18
N GLN A 406 11.78 8.38 2.14
CA GLN A 406 12.80 9.24 1.53
C GLN A 406 12.73 10.69 2.03
N LYS A 407 11.90 10.95 3.05
CA LYS A 407 11.62 12.28 3.59
C LYS A 407 11.91 12.34 5.09
N PRO A 408 12.11 13.54 5.67
CA PRO A 408 12.38 14.78 4.94
C PRO A 408 13.77 14.77 4.30
N PRO A 409 13.99 15.55 3.22
CA PRO A 409 15.34 15.89 2.79
C PRO A 409 16.12 16.49 3.96
N HIS A 410 17.35 16.03 4.15
CA HIS A 410 18.21 16.54 5.22
C HIS A 410 19.67 16.58 4.77
N GLN A 411 20.43 17.51 5.36
CA GLN A 411 21.84 17.64 5.07
C GLN A 411 22.63 16.55 5.78
N VAL A 412 23.48 15.85 5.03
CA VAL A 412 24.36 14.80 5.54
C VAL A 412 25.79 15.09 5.10
N GLN A 413 26.73 14.97 6.02
CA GLN A 413 28.15 15.05 5.78
C GLN A 413 28.72 13.64 5.72
N VAL A 414 29.39 13.29 4.62
CA VAL A 414 30.01 11.98 4.41
C VAL A 414 31.53 12.17 4.36
N ASN A 415 32.25 11.28 5.02
CA ASN A 415 33.72 11.25 4.96
C ASN A 415 34.22 10.78 3.59
N SER A 416 35.53 10.81 3.34
CA SER A 416 36.10 10.18 2.15
C SER A 416 36.11 8.66 2.30
N PHE A 417 35.71 7.94 1.26
CA PHE A 417 35.69 6.48 1.20
C PHE A 417 35.85 6.03 -0.25
N ALA A 418 36.18 4.76 -0.47
CA ALA A 418 36.11 4.16 -1.80
C ALA A 418 34.88 3.26 -1.91
N ILE A 419 34.22 3.25 -3.06
CA ILE A 419 33.04 2.41 -3.34
C ILE A 419 33.27 1.57 -4.60
N GLY A 420 32.71 0.37 -4.64
CA GLY A 420 32.71 -0.47 -5.83
C GLY A 420 32.14 0.27 -7.04
N LYS A 421 32.90 0.28 -8.13
CA LYS A 421 32.49 0.90 -9.40
C LYS A 421 31.20 0.28 -9.95
N TYR A 422 30.97 -0.99 -9.63
CA TYR A 422 29.81 -1.80 -9.99
C TYR A 422 29.25 -2.51 -8.74
N PRO A 423 28.01 -3.03 -8.77
CA PRO A 423 27.58 -4.10 -7.88
C PRO A 423 28.52 -5.31 -7.95
N VAL A 424 28.66 -6.06 -6.86
CA VAL A 424 29.51 -7.26 -6.83
C VAL A 424 29.00 -8.25 -7.87
N THR A 425 29.90 -8.70 -8.75
CA THR A 425 29.53 -9.63 -9.82
C THR A 425 29.53 -11.08 -9.34
N GLN A 426 28.86 -11.95 -10.09
CA GLN A 426 28.83 -13.38 -9.80
C GLN A 426 30.24 -14.00 -9.77
N ALA A 427 31.16 -13.57 -10.65
CA ALA A 427 32.55 -14.03 -10.61
C ALA A 427 33.30 -13.54 -9.37
N GLN A 428 33.11 -12.29 -8.96
CA GLN A 428 33.73 -11.75 -7.74
C GLN A 428 33.22 -12.50 -6.51
N TYR A 429 31.90 -12.71 -6.40
CA TYR A 429 31.28 -13.47 -5.32
C TYR A 429 31.82 -14.91 -5.27
N GLN A 430 31.84 -15.61 -6.39
CA GLN A 430 32.35 -16.98 -6.50
C GLN A 430 33.86 -17.08 -6.20
N ALA A 431 34.65 -16.06 -6.55
CA ALA A 431 36.09 -16.03 -6.27
C ALA A 431 36.39 -15.87 -4.78
N VAL A 432 35.62 -15.03 -4.08
CA VAL A 432 35.78 -14.78 -2.64
C VAL A 432 35.13 -15.90 -1.83
N MET A 433 33.87 -16.22 -2.07
CA MET A 433 33.08 -17.12 -1.23
C MET A 433 33.25 -18.59 -1.58
N GLY A 434 33.58 -18.92 -2.84
CA GLY A 434 33.67 -20.30 -3.31
C GLY A 434 32.33 -20.89 -3.75
N THR A 435 31.24 -20.13 -3.67
CA THR A 435 29.88 -20.51 -4.11
C THR A 435 29.23 -19.37 -4.89
N ASN A 436 28.16 -19.67 -5.65
CA ASN A 436 27.36 -18.67 -6.35
C ASN A 436 25.86 -18.94 -6.13
N PRO A 437 25.18 -18.10 -5.31
CA PRO A 437 23.77 -18.29 -4.95
C PRO A 437 22.79 -17.86 -6.06
N SER A 438 23.27 -17.08 -7.03
CA SER A 438 22.44 -16.45 -8.07
C SER A 438 21.53 -17.45 -8.79
N ARG A 439 20.24 -17.11 -8.92
CA ARG A 439 19.24 -17.83 -9.71
C ARG A 439 19.59 -17.84 -11.20
N PHE A 440 20.04 -16.71 -11.76
CA PHE A 440 20.23 -16.55 -13.21
C PHE A 440 21.50 -17.22 -13.77
N LYS A 441 22.16 -18.09 -13.00
CA LYS A 441 23.32 -18.88 -13.45
C LYS A 441 23.00 -19.91 -14.54
N ASN A 442 21.77 -20.44 -14.60
CA ASN A 442 21.46 -21.63 -15.41
C ASN A 442 20.67 -21.37 -16.71
N TRP A 443 20.02 -20.22 -16.87
CA TRP A 443 19.00 -20.03 -17.93
C TRP A 443 19.44 -19.20 -19.14
N PHE A 444 20.51 -18.43 -19.04
CA PHE A 444 21.13 -17.73 -20.16
C PHE A 444 22.63 -17.72 -19.94
N LYS A 445 23.41 -18.30 -20.87
CA LYS A 445 24.90 -18.35 -20.90
C LYS A 445 25.56 -17.64 -19.69
N ASN A 446 25.99 -18.41 -18.68
CA ASN A 446 26.84 -18.00 -17.55
C ASN A 446 27.57 -16.69 -17.84
N ASN A 447 27.01 -15.54 -17.47
CA ASN A 447 27.73 -14.29 -17.60
C ASN A 447 28.33 -13.94 -16.24
N PRO A 448 29.62 -14.20 -16.02
CA PRO A 448 30.28 -13.92 -14.75
C PRO A 448 30.19 -12.45 -14.33
N GLN A 449 29.88 -11.54 -15.27
CA GLN A 449 29.76 -10.11 -15.04
C GLN A 449 28.35 -9.64 -14.70
N ASN A 450 27.35 -10.54 -14.63
CA ASN A 450 26.07 -10.18 -14.01
C ASN A 450 26.29 -9.87 -12.51
N PRO A 451 25.48 -8.98 -11.91
CA PRO A 451 25.49 -8.81 -10.46
C PRO A 451 25.15 -10.14 -9.78
N VAL A 452 25.76 -10.39 -8.62
CA VAL A 452 25.29 -11.45 -7.74
C VAL A 452 23.91 -11.09 -7.22
N GLU A 453 22.99 -12.05 -7.27
CA GLU A 453 21.65 -11.93 -6.69
C GLU A 453 21.30 -13.16 -5.85
N ASN A 454 20.13 -13.15 -5.21
CA ASN A 454 19.72 -14.16 -4.24
C ASN A 454 20.68 -14.24 -3.05
N VAL A 455 21.16 -13.07 -2.61
CA VAL A 455 22.00 -12.89 -1.43
C VAL A 455 21.23 -12.13 -0.37
N SER A 456 21.30 -12.62 0.87
CA SER A 456 20.79 -11.91 2.04
C SER A 456 21.77 -10.84 2.50
N TRP A 457 21.34 -9.97 3.41
CA TRP A 457 22.24 -9.01 4.06
C TRP A 457 23.37 -9.72 4.83
N ASN A 458 23.04 -10.83 5.51
CA ASN A 458 24.03 -11.66 6.21
C ASN A 458 25.09 -12.23 5.25
N ASP A 459 24.68 -12.68 4.06
CA ASP A 459 25.60 -13.16 3.02
C ASP A 459 26.51 -12.04 2.51
N ALA A 460 25.95 -10.85 2.29
CA ALA A 460 26.68 -9.68 1.85
C ALA A 460 27.72 -9.23 2.89
N GLN A 461 27.39 -9.28 4.19
CA GLN A 461 28.34 -9.01 5.27
C GLN A 461 29.43 -10.09 5.37
N ALA A 462 29.07 -11.36 5.23
CA ALA A 462 30.05 -12.45 5.20
C ALA A 462 31.05 -12.31 4.03
N PHE A 463 30.57 -11.87 2.86
CA PHE A 463 31.42 -11.53 1.72
C PHE A 463 32.38 -10.38 2.08
N CYS A 464 31.89 -9.30 2.67
CA CYS A 464 32.72 -8.16 3.08
C CYS A 464 33.82 -8.56 4.08
N GLN A 465 33.48 -9.40 5.06
CA GLN A 465 34.43 -9.93 6.04
C GLN A 465 35.52 -10.77 5.36
N LYS A 466 35.13 -11.68 4.45
CA LYS A 466 36.09 -12.55 3.75
C LYS A 466 36.95 -11.76 2.76
N LEU A 467 36.37 -10.78 2.07
CA LEU A 467 37.13 -9.85 1.21
C LEU A 467 38.15 -9.06 2.02
N SER A 468 37.79 -8.64 3.24
CA SER A 468 38.71 -7.96 4.15
C SER A 468 39.90 -8.84 4.55
N GLN A 469 39.64 -10.12 4.84
CA GLN A 469 40.69 -11.10 5.16
C GLN A 469 41.64 -11.34 3.97
N ILE A 470 41.11 -11.40 2.75
CA ILE A 470 41.91 -11.64 1.53
C ILE A 470 42.80 -10.44 1.19
N THR A 471 42.27 -9.23 1.35
CA THR A 471 42.94 -8.00 0.88
C THR A 471 43.74 -7.30 1.97
N GLY A 472 43.50 -7.63 3.25
CA GLY A 472 44.09 -6.94 4.41
C GLY A 472 43.51 -5.52 4.63
N LYS A 473 42.45 -5.14 3.92
CA LYS A 473 41.76 -3.85 4.06
C LYS A 473 40.37 -4.06 4.66
N THR A 474 39.76 -3.03 5.21
CA THR A 474 38.41 -3.11 5.78
C THR A 474 37.36 -2.85 4.72
N TYR A 475 36.63 -3.91 4.36
CA TYR A 475 35.46 -3.87 3.48
C TYR A 475 34.17 -4.04 4.28
N ARG A 476 33.14 -3.29 3.89
CA ARG A 476 31.78 -3.35 4.45
C ARG A 476 30.75 -2.96 3.40
N LEU A 477 29.46 -3.13 3.72
CA LEU A 477 28.38 -2.53 2.92
C LEU A 477 28.42 -1.00 3.04
N PRO A 478 28.02 -0.25 2.00
CA PRO A 478 27.86 1.19 2.11
C PRO A 478 26.83 1.52 3.18
N THR A 479 27.02 2.64 3.89
CA THR A 479 25.89 3.23 4.62
C THR A 479 24.87 3.76 3.61
N GLU A 480 23.63 3.93 4.05
CA GLU A 480 22.55 4.47 3.24
C GLU A 480 22.92 5.86 2.70
N ALA A 481 23.59 6.67 3.53
CA ALA A 481 24.09 7.99 3.18
C ALA A 481 25.24 7.94 2.15
N GLU A 482 26.21 7.05 2.35
CA GLU A 482 27.32 6.84 1.41
C GLU A 482 26.81 6.38 0.04
N TRP A 483 25.82 5.50 0.03
CA TRP A 483 25.20 5.01 -1.19
C TRP A 483 24.52 6.13 -1.98
N GLU A 484 23.71 6.96 -1.32
CA GLU A 484 22.99 8.06 -2.01
C GLU A 484 23.96 9.16 -2.46
N TYR A 485 24.98 9.47 -1.66
CA TYR A 485 26.04 10.40 -2.03
C TYR A 485 26.76 9.94 -3.30
N ALA A 486 27.16 8.66 -3.33
CA ALA A 486 27.78 8.03 -4.49
C ALA A 486 26.84 8.02 -5.70
N CYS A 487 25.54 7.73 -5.51
CA CYS A 487 24.54 7.67 -6.57
C CYS A 487 24.37 9.03 -7.24
N ARG A 488 24.19 10.09 -6.44
CA ARG A 488 23.94 11.45 -6.89
C ARG A 488 25.13 12.07 -7.61
N ALA A 489 26.36 11.72 -7.22
CA ALA A 489 27.58 12.26 -7.83
C ALA A 489 27.56 13.81 -7.97
N GLY A 490 27.05 14.49 -6.94
CA GLY A 490 26.91 15.95 -6.89
C GLY A 490 25.61 16.53 -7.45
N THR A 491 24.71 15.70 -8.00
CA THR A 491 23.39 16.15 -8.48
C THR A 491 22.34 16.21 -7.38
N THR A 492 21.37 17.10 -7.53
CA THR A 492 20.19 17.21 -6.65
C THR A 492 18.90 16.74 -7.34
N THR A 493 19.03 16.28 -8.59
CA THR A 493 17.92 15.88 -9.47
C THR A 493 17.31 14.55 -9.06
N ARG A 494 16.15 14.24 -9.64
CA ARG A 494 15.37 13.03 -9.42
C ARG A 494 16.14 11.75 -9.77
N PHE A 495 16.87 11.79 -10.88
CA PHE A 495 17.84 10.78 -11.29
C PHE A 495 19.23 11.42 -11.29
N TYR A 496 20.30 10.62 -11.18
CA TYR A 496 21.67 11.17 -11.19
C TYR A 496 22.06 11.80 -12.54
N PHE A 497 21.26 11.57 -13.59
CA PHE A 497 21.46 12.11 -14.93
C PHE A 497 20.51 13.26 -15.27
N GLY A 498 19.60 13.65 -14.37
CA GLY A 498 18.62 14.71 -14.57
C GLY A 498 17.21 14.35 -14.08
N ASP A 499 16.21 15.10 -14.55
CA ASP A 499 14.80 14.91 -14.14
C ASP A 499 13.92 14.22 -15.21
N ASP A 500 14.42 14.09 -16.45
CA ASP A 500 13.67 13.52 -17.57
C ASP A 500 13.69 11.98 -17.55
N ALA A 501 12.57 11.39 -17.13
CA ALA A 501 12.40 9.94 -17.08
C ALA A 501 12.51 9.25 -18.45
N ASN A 502 12.36 9.96 -19.57
CA ASN A 502 12.50 9.37 -20.90
C ASN A 502 13.94 8.90 -21.19
N GLN A 503 14.93 9.45 -20.48
CA GLN A 503 16.33 9.06 -20.63
C GLN A 503 16.69 7.82 -19.79
N LEU A 504 15.82 7.36 -18.90
CA LEU A 504 16.11 6.28 -17.94
C LEU A 504 16.60 4.99 -18.61
N GLY A 505 16.12 4.69 -19.82
CA GLY A 505 16.54 3.53 -20.61
C GLY A 505 18.05 3.47 -20.90
N ASP A 506 18.75 4.60 -20.93
CA ASP A 506 20.20 4.67 -21.15
C ASP A 506 21.03 4.38 -19.88
N TYR A 507 20.41 4.49 -18.71
CA TYR A 507 21.07 4.54 -17.40
C TYR A 507 20.69 3.39 -16.47
N ALA A 508 19.58 2.69 -16.72
CA ALA A 508 19.08 1.64 -15.82
C ALA A 508 18.48 0.43 -16.55
N TRP A 509 18.61 -0.74 -15.93
CA TRP A 509 17.81 -1.93 -16.24
C TRP A 509 16.61 -2.02 -15.29
N TYR A 510 15.40 -2.06 -15.84
CA TYR A 510 14.11 -2.11 -15.12
C TYR A 510 13.08 -2.93 -15.90
N LYS A 511 11.89 -3.18 -15.34
CA LYS A 511 10.88 -4.11 -15.89
C LYS A 511 10.59 -3.91 -17.38
N GLY A 512 10.60 -2.67 -17.84
CA GLY A 512 10.27 -2.32 -19.23
C GLY A 512 11.38 -2.56 -20.26
N ASN A 513 12.64 -2.79 -19.83
CA ASN A 513 13.77 -2.95 -20.76
C ASN A 513 14.71 -4.12 -20.41
N SER A 514 14.51 -4.79 -19.27
CA SER A 514 15.39 -5.85 -18.77
C SER A 514 15.15 -7.22 -19.39
N GLN A 515 14.01 -7.45 -20.06
CA GLN A 515 13.62 -8.79 -20.54
C GLN A 515 13.56 -9.81 -19.38
N ASP A 516 13.07 -9.36 -18.23
CA ASP A 516 12.84 -10.17 -17.03
C ASP A 516 14.10 -10.92 -16.51
N LYS A 517 15.27 -10.27 -16.57
CA LYS A 517 16.54 -10.81 -16.04
C LYS A 517 17.55 -9.72 -15.67
N THR A 518 18.54 -10.08 -14.86
CA THR A 518 19.77 -9.28 -14.65
C THR A 518 20.64 -9.24 -15.90
N HIS A 519 21.40 -8.15 -16.06
CA HIS A 519 22.36 -7.96 -17.16
C HIS A 519 23.77 -7.74 -16.64
N PRO A 520 24.81 -7.89 -17.49
CA PRO A 520 26.18 -7.59 -17.10
C PRO A 520 26.33 -6.15 -16.63
N VAL A 521 27.09 -5.96 -15.55
CA VAL A 521 27.36 -4.63 -15.00
C VAL A 521 28.07 -3.75 -16.02
N GLY A 522 27.83 -2.44 -15.96
CA GLY A 522 28.49 -1.45 -16.81
C GLY A 522 27.95 -1.34 -18.24
N GLN A 523 26.84 -1.99 -18.57
CA GLN A 523 26.22 -1.89 -19.90
C GLN A 523 25.38 -0.62 -20.11
N LYS A 524 25.01 0.07 -19.02
CA LYS A 524 24.33 1.37 -19.04
C LYS A 524 25.32 2.51 -18.79
N LYS A 525 24.92 3.75 -19.05
CA LYS A 525 25.76 4.93 -18.80
C LYS A 525 26.02 5.10 -17.28
N PRO A 526 27.22 5.54 -16.86
CA PRO A 526 27.52 5.81 -15.46
C PRO A 526 26.97 7.16 -15.00
N ASN A 527 27.04 7.42 -13.70
CA ASN A 527 26.85 8.76 -13.15
C ASN A 527 28.09 9.66 -13.35
N GLY A 528 28.02 10.91 -12.88
CA GLY A 528 29.09 11.91 -13.03
C GLY A 528 30.45 11.54 -12.40
N TRP A 529 30.50 10.50 -11.57
CA TRP A 529 31.72 9.98 -10.94
C TRP A 529 32.21 8.65 -11.53
N GLY A 530 31.59 8.18 -12.61
CA GLY A 530 32.00 6.94 -13.27
C GLY A 530 31.55 5.67 -12.54
N ILE A 531 30.54 5.78 -11.66
CA ILE A 531 29.93 4.64 -10.96
C ILE A 531 28.70 4.18 -11.75
N TYR A 532 28.58 2.86 -11.90
CA TYR A 532 27.57 2.24 -12.76
C TYR A 532 26.47 1.53 -11.97
N ASP A 533 25.35 1.29 -12.64
CA ASP A 533 24.21 0.49 -12.18
C ASP A 533 23.59 0.96 -10.86
N MET A 534 23.74 2.24 -10.49
CA MET A 534 23.26 2.77 -9.21
C MET A 534 21.73 2.76 -9.05
N ILE A 535 20.94 2.69 -10.12
CA ILE A 535 19.47 2.87 -10.04
C ILE A 535 18.72 1.77 -10.80
N GLY A 536 19.31 0.60 -10.99
CA GLY A 536 18.70 -0.50 -11.74
C GLY A 536 19.51 -1.77 -11.65
N ASN A 537 19.12 -2.78 -12.44
CA ASN A 537 19.70 -4.13 -12.41
C ASN A 537 19.34 -4.87 -11.11
N VAL A 538 19.91 -4.52 -9.96
CA VAL A 538 19.58 -5.12 -8.65
C VAL A 538 19.44 -4.05 -7.57
N TRP A 539 18.54 -4.30 -6.61
CA TRP A 539 18.51 -3.56 -5.35
C TRP A 539 19.76 -3.89 -4.55
N GLU A 540 20.29 -2.94 -3.80
CA GLU A 540 21.54 -3.11 -3.08
C GLU A 540 21.38 -2.96 -1.57
N TRP A 541 21.82 -3.95 -0.82
CA TRP A 541 21.90 -3.90 0.63
C TRP A 541 22.82 -2.77 1.11
N CYS A 542 22.35 -2.01 2.09
CA CYS A 542 23.18 -1.08 2.86
C CYS A 542 23.40 -1.58 4.29
N GLU A 543 24.36 -1.00 4.99
CA GLU A 543 24.69 -1.33 6.38
C GLU A 543 23.58 -0.96 7.37
N ASP A 544 22.76 0.03 7.02
CA ASP A 544 21.71 0.61 7.85
C ASP A 544 20.52 -0.32 8.06
N ASN A 545 19.95 -0.23 9.26
CA ASN A 545 18.63 -0.79 9.48
C ASN A 545 17.58 0.02 8.74
N TRP A 546 16.46 -0.64 8.42
CA TRP A 546 15.35 0.04 7.78
C TRP A 546 14.64 1.00 8.75
N HIS A 547 14.29 2.18 8.23
CA HIS A 547 13.53 3.21 8.94
C HIS A 547 12.43 3.77 8.03
N ASP A 548 11.30 4.14 8.62
CA ASP A 548 10.11 4.66 7.93
C ASP A 548 10.30 6.04 7.26
N ASN A 549 11.35 6.77 7.64
CA ASN A 549 11.67 8.14 7.19
C ASN A 549 13.09 8.52 7.64
N TYR A 550 13.51 9.77 7.41
CA TYR A 550 14.79 10.35 7.83
C TYR A 550 14.75 11.19 9.12
N ILE A 551 13.65 11.18 9.87
CA ILE A 551 13.56 11.91 11.14
C ILE A 551 14.44 11.22 12.17
N GLY A 552 15.51 11.90 12.59
CA GLY A 552 16.51 11.35 13.50
C GLY A 552 17.66 10.61 12.81
N ALA A 553 17.71 10.65 11.47
CA ALA A 553 18.82 10.06 10.71
C ALA A 553 20.17 10.68 11.11
N PRO A 554 21.26 9.90 11.19
CA PRO A 554 22.60 10.41 11.39
C PRO A 554 22.97 11.44 10.32
N LYS A 555 23.56 12.56 10.75
CA LYS A 555 23.98 13.65 9.85
C LYS A 555 25.45 13.55 9.45
N ASP A 556 26.19 12.57 10.00
CA ASP A 556 27.63 12.37 9.83
C ASP A 556 27.98 11.20 8.90
N GLY A 557 26.98 10.69 8.17
CA GLY A 557 27.13 9.63 7.19
C GLY A 557 27.32 8.23 7.79
N SER A 558 27.26 8.09 9.12
CA SER A 558 27.29 6.79 9.80
C SER A 558 26.02 5.98 9.55
N ALA A 559 26.14 4.65 9.65
CA ALA A 559 24.99 3.76 9.49
C ALA A 559 23.97 4.00 10.63
N TRP A 560 22.70 4.09 10.26
CA TRP A 560 21.61 4.22 11.20
C TRP A 560 21.22 2.83 11.75
N LEU A 561 21.71 2.53 12.95
CA LEU A 561 21.53 1.23 13.60
C LEU A 561 20.61 1.37 14.83
N ILE A 562 19.67 0.44 14.96
CA ILE A 562 18.81 0.25 16.12
C ILE A 562 19.14 -1.11 16.75
N ARG A 563 19.26 -1.16 18.07
CA ARG A 563 19.42 -2.43 18.79
C ARG A 563 18.20 -3.33 18.55
N ASP A 564 18.45 -4.60 18.26
CA ASP A 564 17.42 -5.64 18.07
C ASP A 564 16.50 -5.43 16.84
N ASN A 565 16.95 -4.69 15.82
CA ASN A 565 16.25 -4.58 14.53
C ASN A 565 16.82 -5.57 13.50
N ASP A 566 15.99 -6.54 13.09
CA ASP A 566 16.36 -7.52 12.07
C ASP A 566 16.16 -7.01 10.63
N TYR A 567 15.54 -5.85 10.43
CA TYR A 567 15.21 -5.33 9.11
C TYR A 567 16.27 -4.36 8.56
N GLN A 568 16.74 -4.62 7.35
CA GLN A 568 17.80 -3.86 6.68
C GLN A 568 17.26 -3.11 5.47
N ILE A 569 17.90 -1.98 5.12
CA ILE A 569 17.50 -1.18 3.97
C ILE A 569 18.18 -1.66 2.68
N VAL A 570 17.45 -1.53 1.56
CA VAL A 570 18.02 -1.60 0.22
C VAL A 570 17.78 -0.30 -0.55
N ARG A 571 18.74 0.04 -1.42
CA ARG A 571 18.74 1.23 -2.27
C ARG A 571 18.90 0.84 -3.75
N GLY A 572 18.53 1.74 -4.66
CA GLY A 572 18.74 1.56 -6.11
C GLY A 572 17.47 1.38 -6.93
N GLY A 573 17.44 0.29 -7.69
CA GLY A 573 16.35 -0.12 -8.57
C GLY A 573 16.57 -1.56 -9.01
N SER A 574 15.60 -2.21 -9.63
CA SER A 574 15.75 -3.61 -10.04
C SER A 574 15.21 -3.87 -11.44
N TRP A 575 15.82 -4.87 -12.09
CA TRP A 575 15.41 -5.39 -13.39
C TRP A 575 13.93 -5.75 -13.47
N CYS A 576 13.26 -6.13 -12.38
CA CYS A 576 11.86 -6.58 -12.38
C CYS A 576 10.85 -5.53 -11.91
N TYR A 577 11.31 -4.36 -11.46
CA TYR A 577 10.47 -3.34 -10.85
C TYR A 577 10.18 -2.14 -11.77
N ASN A 578 9.21 -1.32 -11.35
CA ASN A 578 8.74 -0.17 -12.10
C ASN A 578 9.86 0.89 -12.23
N PRO A 579 10.03 1.52 -13.41
CA PRO A 579 11.01 2.60 -13.61
C PRO A 579 10.90 3.77 -12.62
N ALA A 580 9.73 4.00 -12.02
CA ALA A 580 9.54 5.03 -10.98
C ALA A 580 10.39 4.79 -9.72
N TYR A 581 10.91 3.58 -9.52
CA TYR A 581 11.75 3.22 -8.38
C TYR A 581 13.24 3.47 -8.65
N CYS A 582 13.63 3.68 -9.90
CA CYS A 582 15.01 3.92 -10.31
C CYS A 582 15.47 5.36 -10.01
N ARG A 583 15.16 5.93 -8.85
CA ARG A 583 15.48 7.33 -8.48
C ARG A 583 16.66 7.40 -7.52
N SER A 584 17.42 8.49 -7.53
CA SER A 584 18.62 8.63 -6.68
C SER A 584 18.32 8.53 -5.19
N ALA A 585 17.22 9.12 -4.74
CA ALA A 585 16.77 9.05 -3.36
C ALA A 585 15.96 7.79 -3.04
N TYR A 586 15.67 6.91 -4.01
CA TYR A 586 14.75 5.83 -3.74
C TYR A 586 15.35 4.84 -2.73
N ARG A 587 14.61 4.63 -1.67
CA ARG A 587 14.81 3.56 -0.70
C ARG A 587 13.54 2.72 -0.68
N PHE A 588 13.68 1.41 -0.52
CA PHE A 588 12.55 0.51 -0.60
C PHE A 588 11.64 0.62 0.63
N ASP A 589 10.32 0.71 0.40
CA ASP A 589 9.30 1.13 1.37
C ASP A 589 8.99 0.13 2.49
N PHE A 590 9.68 -1.01 2.52
CA PHE A 590 9.63 -1.96 3.61
C PHE A 590 11.00 -2.58 3.82
N GLY A 591 11.38 -2.71 5.09
CA GLY A 591 12.61 -3.39 5.46
C GLY A 591 12.48 -4.88 5.20
N TYR A 592 13.62 -5.52 4.97
CA TYR A 592 13.68 -6.96 4.82
C TYR A 592 14.55 -7.56 5.91
N ARG A 593 14.14 -8.72 6.43
CA ARG A 593 14.95 -9.41 7.42
C ARG A 593 16.35 -9.68 6.86
N ARG A 594 17.37 -9.59 7.71
CA ARG A 594 18.78 -9.76 7.34
C ARG A 594 19.13 -11.12 6.72
N ASP A 595 18.27 -12.12 6.87
CA ASP A 595 18.36 -13.46 6.27
C ASP A 595 17.51 -13.64 4.99
N PHE A 596 16.72 -12.63 4.62
CA PHE A 596 15.89 -12.68 3.41
C PHE A 596 16.75 -12.50 2.15
N SER A 597 16.59 -13.39 1.17
CA SER A 597 17.22 -13.31 -0.14
C SER A 597 16.18 -13.38 -1.26
N ASN A 598 16.47 -12.76 -2.40
CA ASN A 598 15.61 -12.80 -3.59
C ASN A 598 16.43 -12.50 -4.84
N ASP A 599 15.91 -12.86 -6.02
CA ASP A 599 16.61 -12.81 -7.30
C ASP A 599 16.79 -11.40 -7.91
N TYR A 600 16.53 -10.38 -7.09
CA TYR A 600 16.72 -8.98 -7.41
C TYR A 600 17.42 -8.20 -6.29
N TYR A 601 17.96 -8.87 -5.26
CA TYR A 601 18.84 -8.26 -4.26
C TYR A 601 20.28 -8.66 -4.50
N GLY A 602 21.14 -7.66 -4.64
CA GLY A 602 22.59 -7.75 -4.63
C GLY A 602 23.16 -6.75 -3.63
N PHE A 603 24.42 -6.37 -3.84
CA PHE A 603 25.09 -5.35 -3.04
C PHE A 603 26.34 -4.85 -3.75
N ARG A 604 26.89 -3.74 -3.25
CA ARG A 604 28.26 -3.30 -3.53
C ARG A 604 29.00 -3.09 -2.22
N VAL A 605 30.31 -2.91 -2.30
CA VAL A 605 31.16 -2.75 -1.12
C VAL A 605 31.78 -1.37 -1.06
N VAL A 606 32.08 -0.92 0.15
CA VAL A 606 32.93 0.25 0.41
C VAL A 606 34.19 -0.16 1.16
N CYS A 607 35.25 0.62 0.99
CA CYS A 607 36.51 0.51 1.70
C CYS A 607 36.84 1.88 2.31
N GLY A 608 37.00 1.92 3.63
CA GLY A 608 37.37 3.13 4.36
C GLY A 608 38.84 3.12 4.77
N ALA A 609 39.49 4.28 4.80
CA ALA A 609 40.65 4.47 5.66
C ALA A 609 40.13 4.47 7.11
N GLY A 610 40.52 3.47 7.92
CA GLY A 610 39.94 3.24 9.24
C GLY A 610 39.92 4.51 10.10
N ARG A 611 38.78 4.80 10.73
CA ARG A 611 38.74 5.75 11.85
C ARG A 611 39.61 5.14 12.95
N THR A 612 40.72 5.80 13.27
CA THR A 612 41.46 5.56 14.50
C THR A 612 40.50 5.76 15.67
N LEU A 613 40.47 4.79 16.59
CA LEU A 613 39.57 4.70 17.74
C LEU A 613 39.57 5.95 18.62
#